data_AF-A0AAD5RVV0-F1
#
_entry.id   AF-A0AAD5RVV0-F1
#
_cell.length_a   1.000
_cell.length_b   1.000
_cell.length_c   1.000
_cell.angle_alpha   90.00
_cell.angle_beta   90.00
_cell.angle_gamma   90.00
#
_symmetry.space_group_name_H-M   'P 1'
#
loop_
_entity.id
_entity.type
_entity.pdbx_description
1 polymer ?
#
loop_
_entity_poly.entity_id
_entity_poly.type
_entity_poly.pdbx_seq_one_letter_code
_entity_poly.pdbx_strand_id
1 'polypeptide(L)'
;MPSKSKGAPKAKEQANTGSNPSSANPSNINPKTINERSAYRYEVGNPLASKKSEVGGVQGLSPTERATWTNLTYVRKAQDQKRLPLPNKANKDLWKSINESGVPLRGLDELEGLKFPGNKIYDWGRDRAGRDIGEYTPEQFKKRRGKRLRVTQLEVLGRQFQALRRKVGGLATLEDEEIDKERIRREELAKLRMELYGEKTGTYAQDPEWDDIEPVAQVEGEGALASIAYSDDYAEAMSYLRAVMAKKEHSPRCLRLTENIILMNPAHYTVWLYRFSIISSLNISIKNEIEWLNKVSLAHLKNYQIWHHRQLLLDHFYPLFDPVDGQPATADNSEEVKEFALSEMGFLKKMLDEDAKNYHVWSYRQYLVRKLGLWNLSEEIGYVETLILEDVRNNSAWSHRFFIVFSNPAHASSNPEIPATKFDPKVPADVTEREVGYAKRKIEEAPQNQSPWNYLKGVLARGGKKVEEMEEFCLQFVNKLGEAEEEVTSSHALDMLAEAWAEKGEKEKADLALRRLAEKWDRIREGKEKGGHAALIAPAHSYSSATSRSFHPPRPQKNLHSFGARREGRNRSKTDGYPPRAGDESASKARKPGAEHEGAQGE
;
A
#
# COMPACT_ATOMS: atom_id res chain seq x y z
N MET A 1 66.53 -49.62 -47.89
CA MET A 1 66.49 -51.05 -48.27
C MET A 1 65.11 -51.59 -47.91
N PRO A 2 64.26 -51.91 -48.90
CA PRO A 2 62.84 -52.19 -48.69
C PRO A 2 62.55 -53.70 -48.66
N SER A 3 61.47 -54.10 -47.98
CA SER A 3 60.71 -55.27 -48.40
C SER A 3 59.19 -54.99 -48.32
N LYS A 4 58.65 -54.76 -49.53
CA LYS A 4 57.29 -55.09 -50.01
C LYS A 4 56.99 -56.57 -49.66
N SER A 5 55.77 -57.11 -49.52
CA SER A 5 54.41 -56.79 -49.99
C SER A 5 53.47 -57.98 -49.62
N LYS A 6 52.18 -57.81 -49.92
CA LYS A 6 51.09 -58.80 -50.18
C LYS A 6 50.13 -58.94 -48.99
N GLY A 7 48.82 -58.79 -49.12
CA GLY A 7 47.92 -58.67 -50.28
C GLY A 7 46.58 -59.26 -49.82
N ALA A 8 45.50 -58.47 -49.89
CA ALA A 8 44.14 -58.95 -49.63
C ALA A 8 43.60 -59.74 -50.84
N PRO A 9 42.52 -60.54 -50.68
CA PRO A 9 41.20 -59.99 -51.08
C PRO A 9 39.96 -60.44 -50.24
N LYS A 10 39.00 -59.49 -50.16
CA LYS A 10 37.50 -59.53 -50.28
C LYS A 10 36.78 -60.92 -50.38
N ALA A 11 35.52 -61.15 -50.00
CA ALA A 11 34.38 -60.37 -49.44
C ALA A 11 33.17 -61.32 -49.17
N LYS A 12 32.07 -60.75 -48.60
CA LYS A 12 30.65 -61.19 -48.52
C LYS A 12 30.25 -62.13 -47.37
N GLU A 13 29.09 -62.02 -46.72
CA GLU A 13 27.95 -61.09 -46.65
C GLU A 13 26.98 -61.75 -45.67
N GLN A 14 26.46 -61.08 -44.64
CA GLN A 14 25.09 -61.31 -44.12
C GLN A 14 24.78 -60.35 -42.98
N ALA A 15 23.76 -59.55 -43.21
CA ALA A 15 23.06 -58.76 -42.21
C ALA A 15 22.29 -59.69 -41.27
N ASN A 16 22.35 -59.44 -39.96
CA ASN A 16 21.25 -59.80 -39.08
C ASN A 16 21.06 -58.78 -37.98
N THR A 17 19.81 -58.34 -37.87
CA THR A 17 19.22 -57.41 -36.90
C THR A 17 19.28 -57.96 -35.48
N GLY A 18 19.57 -57.10 -34.50
CA GLY A 18 19.43 -57.46 -33.09
C GLY A 18 20.06 -56.44 -32.13
N SER A 19 19.20 -55.65 -31.50
CA SER A 19 19.52 -54.75 -30.39
C SER A 19 20.15 -55.46 -29.19
N ASN A 20 21.32 -54.99 -28.75
CA ASN A 20 21.81 -55.06 -27.36
C ASN A 20 23.05 -54.15 -27.23
N PRO A 21 23.09 -53.18 -26.30
CA PRO A 21 24.33 -52.47 -26.01
C PRO A 21 25.15 -53.31 -25.02
N SER A 22 25.88 -54.31 -25.51
CA SER A 22 26.86 -55.03 -24.71
C SER A 22 28.21 -54.32 -24.74
N SER A 23 28.73 -54.01 -23.55
CA SER A 23 30.16 -53.90 -23.21
C SER A 23 31.03 -53.04 -24.13
N ALA A 24 31.05 -51.72 -23.87
CA ALA A 24 32.12 -50.85 -24.35
C ALA A 24 33.27 -50.82 -23.32
N ASN A 25 34.51 -50.95 -23.80
CA ASN A 25 35.74 -50.67 -23.06
C ASN A 25 35.63 -49.35 -22.26
N PRO A 26 36.10 -49.28 -20.99
CA PRO A 26 35.91 -48.11 -20.12
C PRO A 26 36.73 -46.86 -20.53
N SER A 27 37.44 -46.87 -21.66
CA SER A 27 38.36 -45.81 -22.07
C SER A 27 37.77 -44.74 -23.02
N ASN A 28 36.49 -44.80 -23.39
CA ASN A 28 35.95 -43.89 -24.42
C ASN A 28 34.51 -43.38 -24.19
N ILE A 29 34.09 -43.21 -22.93
CA ILE A 29 32.80 -42.56 -22.62
C ILE A 29 33.04 -41.07 -22.47
N ASN A 30 32.53 -40.27 -23.41
CA ASN A 30 32.41 -38.82 -23.24
C ASN A 30 31.01 -38.54 -22.67
N PRO A 31 30.86 -38.43 -21.33
CA PRO A 31 29.53 -38.37 -20.70
C PRO A 31 28.80 -37.12 -21.17
N LYS A 32 27.61 -37.31 -21.74
CA LYS A 32 26.75 -36.23 -22.25
C LYS A 32 26.04 -35.50 -21.11
N THR A 33 25.79 -36.20 -20.00
CA THR A 33 25.13 -35.66 -18.81
C THR A 33 25.96 -35.83 -17.54
N ILE A 34 25.64 -35.08 -16.48
CA ILE A 34 26.29 -35.24 -15.18
C ILE A 34 25.91 -36.56 -14.52
N ASN A 35 24.69 -37.05 -14.73
CA ASN A 35 24.26 -38.37 -14.27
C ASN A 35 25.12 -39.47 -14.91
N GLU A 36 25.36 -39.41 -16.23
CA GLU A 36 26.30 -40.33 -16.91
C GLU A 36 27.72 -40.19 -16.37
N ARG A 37 28.19 -38.95 -16.12
CA ARG A 37 29.53 -38.72 -15.56
C ARG A 37 29.66 -39.25 -14.13
N SER A 38 28.60 -39.10 -13.32
CA SER A 38 28.53 -39.64 -11.96
C SER A 38 28.48 -41.16 -11.97
N ALA A 39 27.68 -41.74 -12.88
CA ALA A 39 27.63 -43.18 -13.11
C ALA A 39 29.00 -43.73 -13.48
N TYR A 40 29.63 -43.16 -14.52
CA TYR A 40 30.98 -43.53 -14.93
C TYR A 40 32.01 -43.45 -13.78
N ARG A 41 32.01 -42.35 -13.02
CA ARG A 41 32.93 -42.19 -11.87
C ARG A 41 32.71 -43.25 -10.79
N TYR A 42 31.45 -43.59 -10.53
CA TYR A 42 31.12 -44.65 -9.58
C TYR A 42 31.57 -46.01 -10.08
N GLU A 43 31.35 -46.35 -11.35
CA GLU A 43 31.76 -47.62 -11.95
C GLU A 43 33.29 -47.76 -11.95
N VAL A 44 34.03 -46.70 -12.30
CA VAL A 44 35.49 -46.68 -12.23
C VAL A 44 36.00 -46.86 -10.80
N GLY A 45 35.33 -46.27 -9.81
CA GLY A 45 35.66 -46.45 -8.38
C GLY A 45 35.17 -47.77 -7.78
N ASN A 46 34.27 -48.48 -8.48
CA ASN A 46 33.60 -49.69 -8.03
C ASN A 46 33.46 -50.71 -9.18
N PRO A 47 34.57 -51.21 -9.75
CA PRO A 47 34.51 -52.06 -10.95
C PRO A 47 33.79 -53.40 -10.74
N LEU A 48 33.67 -53.86 -9.49
CA LEU A 48 32.88 -55.04 -9.13
C LEU A 48 31.39 -54.76 -8.88
N ALA A 49 30.96 -53.49 -8.82
CA ALA A 49 29.57 -53.11 -8.58
C ALA A 49 28.69 -53.34 -9.82
N SER A 50 29.15 -52.94 -11.02
CA SER A 50 28.41 -53.20 -12.27
C SER A 50 28.26 -54.70 -12.52
N LYS A 51 29.36 -55.47 -12.35
CA LYS A 51 29.32 -56.94 -12.44
C LYS A 51 28.37 -57.58 -11.44
N LYS A 52 28.38 -57.12 -10.17
CA LYS A 52 27.45 -57.57 -9.12
C LYS A 52 26.00 -57.33 -9.54
N SER A 53 25.70 -56.19 -10.16
CA SER A 53 24.36 -55.86 -10.66
C SER A 53 23.95 -56.79 -11.83
N GLU A 54 24.84 -57.00 -12.79
CA GLU A 54 24.62 -57.86 -13.98
C GLU A 54 24.36 -59.32 -13.62
N VAL A 55 25.06 -59.86 -12.63
CA VAL A 55 24.95 -61.27 -12.20
C VAL A 55 23.89 -61.49 -11.09
N GLY A 56 23.05 -60.49 -10.82
CA GLY A 56 21.94 -60.61 -9.87
C GLY A 56 22.36 -60.66 -8.39
N GLY A 57 23.55 -60.17 -8.04
CA GLY A 57 24.03 -60.04 -6.67
C GLY A 57 25.40 -60.65 -6.41
N VAL A 58 25.88 -60.56 -5.16
CA VAL A 58 27.22 -61.03 -4.76
C VAL A 58 27.43 -62.53 -5.02
N GLN A 59 26.34 -63.31 -4.97
CA GLN A 59 26.36 -64.75 -5.18
C GLN A 59 26.56 -65.16 -6.65
N GLY A 60 26.34 -64.26 -7.60
CA GLY A 60 26.59 -64.50 -9.02
C GLY A 60 28.03 -64.14 -9.46
N LEU A 61 28.82 -63.50 -8.61
CA LEU A 61 30.24 -63.21 -8.88
C LEU A 61 31.09 -64.49 -8.84
N SER A 62 32.15 -64.55 -9.65
CA SER A 62 33.12 -65.65 -9.58
C SER A 62 33.76 -65.75 -8.18
N PRO A 63 34.32 -66.91 -7.78
CA PRO A 63 34.93 -67.07 -6.46
C PRO A 63 36.00 -66.03 -6.15
N THR A 64 36.83 -65.69 -7.14
CA THR A 64 37.88 -64.67 -7.04
C THR A 64 37.28 -63.26 -6.88
N GLU A 65 36.31 -62.89 -7.71
CA GLU A 65 35.64 -61.57 -7.64
C GLU A 65 34.85 -61.40 -6.35
N ARG A 66 34.24 -62.46 -5.83
CA ARG A 66 33.53 -62.48 -4.56
C ARG A 66 34.48 -62.28 -3.38
N ALA A 67 35.64 -62.94 -3.40
CA ALA A 67 36.69 -62.73 -2.40
C ALA A 67 37.21 -61.29 -2.45
N THR A 68 37.50 -60.75 -3.65
CA THR A 68 37.92 -59.36 -3.82
C THR A 68 36.85 -58.36 -3.37
N TRP A 69 35.57 -58.57 -3.72
CA TRP A 69 34.45 -57.74 -3.29
C TRP A 69 34.30 -57.73 -1.76
N THR A 70 34.40 -58.90 -1.13
CA THR A 70 34.27 -59.06 0.33
C THR A 70 35.43 -58.39 1.06
N ASN A 71 36.66 -58.61 0.58
CA ASN A 71 37.88 -58.00 1.12
C ASN A 71 37.85 -56.47 0.99
N LEU A 72 37.44 -55.93 -0.17
CA LEU A 72 37.29 -54.49 -0.37
C LEU A 72 36.19 -53.89 0.49
N THR A 73 35.04 -54.55 0.59
CA THR A 73 33.91 -54.08 1.42
C THR A 73 34.32 -54.05 2.89
N TYR A 74 35.04 -55.08 3.37
CA TYR A 74 35.56 -55.13 4.72
C TYR A 74 36.56 -53.99 4.99
N VAL A 75 37.53 -53.77 4.11
CA VAL A 75 38.52 -52.68 4.28
C VAL A 75 37.88 -51.30 4.22
N ARG A 76 36.92 -51.06 3.31
CA ARG A 76 36.22 -49.77 3.22
C ARG A 76 35.37 -49.49 4.46
N LYS A 77 34.60 -50.47 4.95
CA LYS A 77 33.79 -50.31 6.17
C LYS A 77 34.63 -50.18 7.45
N ALA A 78 35.85 -50.71 7.45
CA ALA A 78 36.74 -50.64 8.60
C ALA A 78 37.70 -49.43 8.56
N GLN A 79 37.61 -48.53 7.57
CA GLN A 79 38.42 -47.30 7.50
C GLN A 79 38.22 -46.36 8.70
N ASP A 80 37.06 -46.41 9.36
CA ASP A 80 36.78 -45.62 10.57
C ASP A 80 37.44 -46.20 11.84
N GLN A 81 38.04 -47.40 11.75
CA GLN A 81 38.75 -48.05 12.84
C GLN A 81 40.26 -47.94 12.62
N LYS A 82 41.00 -47.41 13.61
CA LYS A 82 42.48 -47.21 13.53
C LYS A 82 43.29 -48.49 13.25
N ARG A 83 42.70 -49.68 13.41
CA ARG A 83 43.26 -50.99 13.03
C ARG A 83 42.15 -51.97 12.62
N LEU A 84 42.39 -52.75 11.57
CA LEU A 84 41.57 -53.91 11.21
C LEU A 84 41.71 -54.99 12.30
N PRO A 85 40.63 -55.51 12.90
CA PRO A 85 40.67 -56.54 13.94
C PRO A 85 40.96 -57.94 13.35
N LEU A 86 42.11 -58.08 12.68
CA LEU A 86 42.56 -59.33 12.05
C LEU A 86 43.93 -59.75 12.60
N PRO A 87 44.17 -61.06 12.80
CA PRO A 87 45.51 -61.58 13.09
C PRO A 87 46.53 -61.17 12.01
N ASN A 88 47.80 -60.99 12.38
CA ASN A 88 48.86 -60.50 11.46
C ASN A 88 48.94 -61.25 10.12
N LYS A 89 48.74 -62.57 10.14
CA LYS A 89 48.71 -63.40 8.93
C LYS A 89 47.51 -63.06 8.03
N ALA A 90 46.31 -63.03 8.60
CA ALA A 90 45.08 -62.69 7.88
C ALA A 90 45.10 -61.25 7.34
N ASN A 91 45.71 -60.32 8.07
CA ASN A 91 45.89 -58.94 7.61
C ASN A 91 46.85 -58.87 6.39
N LYS A 92 47.98 -59.58 6.45
CA LYS A 92 48.94 -59.66 5.33
C LYS A 92 48.30 -60.29 4.08
N ASP A 93 47.53 -61.36 4.26
CA ASP A 93 46.85 -62.06 3.18
C ASP A 93 45.73 -61.20 2.56
N LEU A 94 44.99 -60.44 3.38
CA LEU A 94 43.98 -59.48 2.93
C LEU A 94 44.58 -58.38 2.06
N TRP A 95 45.66 -57.72 2.51
CA TRP A 95 46.32 -56.67 1.75
C TRP A 95 47.01 -57.20 0.49
N LYS A 96 47.57 -58.41 0.54
CA LYS A 96 48.10 -59.10 -0.64
C LYS A 96 46.99 -59.30 -1.68
N SER A 97 45.84 -59.84 -1.27
CA SER A 97 44.68 -60.04 -2.14
C SER A 97 44.15 -58.76 -2.77
N ILE A 98 44.09 -57.66 -2.01
CA ILE A 98 43.62 -56.36 -2.52
C ILE A 98 44.62 -55.78 -3.53
N ASN A 99 45.93 -55.81 -3.22
CA ASN A 99 46.96 -55.29 -4.11
C ASN A 99 47.05 -56.08 -5.42
N GLU A 100 46.93 -57.41 -5.35
CA GLU A 100 46.91 -58.29 -6.52
C GLU A 100 45.66 -58.11 -7.38
N SER A 101 44.53 -57.68 -6.79
CA SER A 101 43.28 -57.45 -7.53
C SER A 101 43.30 -56.23 -8.46
N GLY A 102 44.21 -55.27 -8.22
CA GLY A 102 44.30 -54.03 -9.00
C GLY A 102 43.08 -53.09 -8.90
N VAL A 103 42.15 -53.33 -7.96
CA VAL A 103 40.93 -52.54 -7.80
C VAL A 103 41.17 -51.30 -6.93
N PRO A 104 40.60 -50.12 -7.27
CA PRO A 104 40.74 -48.93 -6.43
C PRO A 104 40.22 -49.12 -4.99
N LEU A 105 41.08 -48.83 -4.01
CA LEU A 105 40.70 -48.90 -2.59
C LEU A 105 39.60 -47.90 -2.21
N ARG A 106 39.65 -46.68 -2.75
CA ARG A 106 38.61 -45.67 -2.56
C ARG A 106 37.60 -45.77 -3.69
N GLY A 107 36.33 -45.97 -3.32
CA GLY A 107 35.18 -45.93 -4.24
C GLY A 107 34.20 -44.85 -3.80
N LEU A 108 33.25 -44.51 -4.68
CA LEU A 108 32.09 -43.72 -4.29
C LEU A 108 31.07 -44.67 -3.68
N ASP A 109 30.53 -44.34 -2.52
CA ASP A 109 29.48 -45.15 -1.90
C ASP A 109 28.17 -45.00 -2.68
N GLU A 110 27.39 -46.08 -2.73
CA GLU A 110 26.02 -46.03 -3.22
C GLU A 110 25.17 -45.35 -2.13
N LEU A 111 24.31 -44.41 -2.51
CA LEU A 111 23.35 -43.80 -1.58
C LEU A 111 22.29 -44.86 -1.19
N GLU A 112 22.62 -45.72 -0.22
CA GLU A 112 21.71 -46.74 0.30
C GLU A 112 20.40 -46.08 0.80
N GLY A 113 19.26 -46.53 0.30
CA GLY A 113 17.91 -46.13 0.78
C GLY A 113 17.12 -45.20 -0.15
N LEU A 114 17.71 -44.64 -1.20
CA LEU A 114 17.00 -43.78 -2.17
C LEU A 114 16.87 -44.50 -3.52
N LYS A 115 15.72 -45.16 -3.76
CA LYS A 115 15.39 -45.72 -5.08
C LYS A 115 15.03 -44.59 -6.04
N PHE A 116 16.00 -44.09 -6.79
CA PHE A 116 15.75 -43.10 -7.83
C PHE A 116 15.34 -43.78 -9.15
N PRO A 117 14.33 -43.26 -9.87
CA PRO A 117 14.01 -43.77 -11.20
C PRO A 117 15.18 -43.52 -12.17
N GLY A 118 15.64 -44.60 -12.82
CA GLY A 118 16.66 -44.60 -13.88
C GLY A 118 18.10 -44.39 -13.40
N ASN A 119 18.79 -45.45 -12.95
CA ASN A 119 20.26 -45.54 -12.72
C ASN A 119 20.96 -44.29 -12.14
N LYS A 120 20.31 -43.47 -11.29
CA LYS A 120 20.93 -42.28 -10.69
C LYS A 120 21.72 -42.67 -9.45
N ILE A 121 23.01 -42.32 -9.45
CA ILE A 121 23.94 -42.63 -8.35
C ILE A 121 24.05 -41.48 -7.34
N TYR A 122 23.70 -40.26 -7.76
CA TYR A 122 23.79 -39.06 -6.93
C TYR A 122 22.63 -38.10 -7.24
N ASP A 123 22.03 -37.51 -6.21
CA ASP A 123 21.03 -36.46 -6.38
C ASP A 123 21.72 -35.09 -6.46
N TRP A 124 21.76 -34.53 -7.66
CA TRP A 124 22.33 -33.20 -7.90
C TRP A 124 21.36 -32.06 -7.57
N GLY A 125 20.12 -32.39 -7.16
CA GLY A 125 19.03 -31.47 -6.94
C GLY A 125 18.36 -31.00 -8.23
N ARG A 126 17.40 -30.09 -8.08
CA ARG A 126 16.68 -29.48 -9.20
C ARG A 126 17.08 -28.03 -9.40
N ASP A 127 17.00 -27.57 -10.64
CA ASP A 127 17.12 -26.15 -10.95
C ASP A 127 15.80 -25.39 -10.69
N ARG A 128 15.80 -24.08 -10.93
CA ARG A 128 14.62 -23.21 -10.73
C ARG A 128 13.42 -23.60 -11.59
N ALA A 129 13.62 -24.32 -12.70
CA ALA A 129 12.56 -24.79 -13.58
C ALA A 129 12.10 -26.21 -13.23
N GLY A 130 12.63 -26.78 -12.14
CA GLY A 130 12.34 -28.14 -11.70
C GLY A 130 13.12 -29.24 -12.45
N ARG A 131 14.04 -28.87 -13.36
CA ARG A 131 14.86 -29.83 -14.12
C ARG A 131 15.93 -30.43 -13.22
N ASP A 132 16.15 -31.74 -13.35
CA ASP A 132 17.25 -32.42 -12.66
C ASP A 132 18.59 -31.88 -13.14
N ILE A 133 19.39 -31.36 -12.20
CA ILE A 133 20.74 -30.82 -12.47
C ILE A 133 21.67 -31.93 -12.99
N GLY A 134 21.38 -33.19 -12.65
CA GLY A 134 22.05 -34.38 -13.17
C GLY A 134 21.96 -34.51 -14.70
N GLU A 135 20.92 -33.96 -15.32
CA GLU A 135 20.72 -33.99 -16.77
C GLU A 135 21.50 -32.90 -17.52
N TYR A 136 22.27 -32.06 -16.82
CA TYR A 136 23.05 -30.99 -17.44
C TYR A 136 24.21 -31.56 -18.26
N THR A 137 24.62 -30.86 -19.31
CA THR A 137 25.92 -31.14 -19.95
C THR A 137 27.07 -30.76 -19.01
N PRO A 138 28.27 -31.35 -19.16
CA PRO A 138 29.47 -30.96 -18.40
C PRO A 138 29.73 -29.45 -18.42
N GLU A 139 29.46 -28.78 -19.54
CA GLU A 139 29.62 -27.33 -19.69
C GLU A 139 28.55 -26.54 -18.93
N GLN A 140 27.27 -26.92 -19.05
CA GLN A 140 26.16 -26.31 -18.29
C GLN A 140 26.41 -26.42 -16.78
N PHE A 141 26.87 -27.60 -16.33
CA PHE A 141 27.21 -27.83 -14.94
C PHE A 141 28.44 -27.02 -14.49
N LYS A 142 29.47 -26.90 -15.34
CA LYS A 142 30.64 -26.05 -15.06
C LYS A 142 30.22 -24.58 -14.90
N LYS A 143 29.34 -24.07 -15.76
CA LYS A 143 28.77 -22.72 -15.67
C LYS A 143 27.98 -22.53 -14.37
N ARG A 144 27.10 -23.47 -14.02
CA ARG A 144 26.35 -23.44 -12.74
C ARG A 144 27.28 -23.48 -11.53
N ARG A 145 28.31 -24.33 -11.55
CA ARG A 145 29.32 -24.41 -10.48
C ARG A 145 30.09 -23.11 -10.33
N GLY A 146 30.47 -22.45 -11.43
CA GLY A 146 31.11 -21.13 -11.41
C GLY A 146 30.24 -20.07 -10.74
N LYS A 147 28.95 -20.01 -11.09
CA LYS A 147 27.99 -19.11 -10.42
C LYS A 147 27.86 -19.41 -8.92
N ARG A 148 27.75 -20.69 -8.52
CA ARG A 148 27.70 -21.07 -7.10
C ARG A 148 28.97 -20.66 -6.34
N LEU A 149 30.14 -20.83 -6.95
CA LEU A 149 31.40 -20.37 -6.38
C LEU A 149 31.41 -18.86 -6.20
N ARG A 150 30.91 -18.11 -7.18
CA ARG A 150 30.80 -16.65 -7.09
C ARG A 150 29.85 -16.22 -5.97
N VAL A 151 28.71 -16.89 -5.78
CA VAL A 151 27.82 -16.68 -4.62
C VAL A 151 28.59 -16.86 -3.31
N THR A 152 29.34 -17.95 -3.14
CA THR A 152 30.15 -18.17 -1.92
C THR A 152 31.20 -17.09 -1.72
N GLN A 153 31.85 -16.62 -2.79
CA GLN A 153 32.79 -15.49 -2.71
C GLN A 153 32.11 -14.21 -2.23
N LEU A 154 30.96 -13.86 -2.83
CA LEU A 154 30.18 -12.67 -2.45
C LEU A 154 29.68 -12.75 -1.00
N GLU A 155 29.33 -13.93 -0.50
CA GLU A 155 28.94 -14.14 0.90
C GLU A 155 30.11 -13.94 1.86
N VAL A 156 31.32 -14.39 1.49
CA VAL A 156 32.54 -14.13 2.27
C VAL A 156 32.85 -12.63 2.30
N LEU A 157 32.78 -11.94 1.16
CA LEU A 157 32.96 -10.49 1.07
C LEU A 157 31.93 -9.75 1.93
N GLY A 158 30.67 -10.17 1.92
CA GLY A 158 29.63 -9.60 2.78
C GLY A 158 29.95 -9.75 4.28
N ARG A 159 30.49 -10.90 4.70
CA ARG A 159 30.95 -11.07 6.10
C ARG A 159 32.10 -10.14 6.46
N GLN A 160 33.00 -9.87 5.51
CA GLN A 160 34.09 -8.92 5.70
C GLN A 160 33.55 -7.49 5.85
N PHE A 161 32.61 -7.08 4.99
CA PHE A 161 31.92 -5.80 5.11
C PHE A 161 31.22 -5.64 6.48
N GLN A 162 30.49 -6.65 6.93
CA GLN A 162 29.83 -6.62 8.24
C GLN A 162 30.82 -6.59 9.43
N ALA A 163 32.00 -7.19 9.28
CA ALA A 163 33.07 -7.05 10.27
C ALA A 163 33.66 -5.63 10.28
N LEU A 164 33.86 -5.03 9.10
CA LEU A 164 34.32 -3.65 8.95
C LEU A 164 33.33 -2.66 9.56
N ARG A 165 32.05 -2.73 9.17
CA ARG A 165 30.96 -1.91 9.71
C ARG A 165 30.93 -1.93 11.24
N ARG A 166 31.03 -3.13 11.85
CA ARG A 166 31.08 -3.28 13.31
C ARG A 166 32.33 -2.65 13.92
N LYS A 167 33.47 -2.76 13.25
CA LYS A 167 34.74 -2.17 13.70
C LYS A 167 34.72 -0.64 13.71
N VAL A 168 34.09 -0.02 12.71
CA VAL A 168 34.03 1.45 12.58
C VAL A 168 32.81 2.08 13.28
N GLY A 169 31.95 1.28 13.92
CA GLY A 169 30.85 1.77 14.75
C GLY A 169 29.55 2.08 14.00
N GLY A 170 29.41 1.69 12.73
CA GLY A 170 28.16 1.90 11.98
C GLY A 170 28.38 2.02 10.47
N LEU A 171 27.28 2.20 9.74
CA LEU A 171 27.34 2.46 8.29
C LEU A 171 27.76 3.92 8.01
N ALA A 172 27.32 4.87 8.85
CA ALA A 172 27.57 6.30 8.67
C ALA A 172 29.04 6.73 8.81
N THR A 173 29.91 5.84 9.28
CA THR A 173 31.35 6.09 9.44
C THR A 173 32.19 5.44 8.34
N LEU A 174 31.56 4.76 7.38
CA LEU A 174 32.22 4.21 6.20
C LEU A 174 32.26 5.24 5.07
N GLU A 175 33.31 5.16 4.26
CA GLU A 175 33.42 5.91 3.01
C GLU A 175 32.32 5.47 2.04
N ASP A 176 31.77 6.42 1.28
CA ASP A 176 30.70 6.15 0.30
C ASP A 176 31.11 5.07 -0.71
N GLU A 177 32.39 5.02 -1.10
CA GLU A 177 32.92 4.01 -2.02
C GLU A 177 32.77 2.57 -1.47
N GLU A 178 32.94 2.36 -0.16
CA GLU A 178 32.78 1.05 0.46
C GLU A 178 31.30 0.65 0.56
N ILE A 179 30.41 1.62 0.76
CA ILE A 179 28.96 1.41 0.75
C ILE A 179 28.49 1.05 -0.66
N ASP A 180 29.00 1.73 -1.69
CA ASP A 180 28.66 1.47 -3.08
C ASP A 180 29.17 0.10 -3.55
N LYS A 181 30.39 -0.29 -3.16
CA LYS A 181 30.90 -1.66 -3.39
C LYS A 181 29.99 -2.71 -2.77
N GLU A 182 29.50 -2.46 -1.56
CA GLU A 182 28.56 -3.37 -0.89
C GLU A 182 27.20 -3.42 -1.60
N ARG A 183 26.67 -2.30 -2.09
CA ARG A 183 25.43 -2.26 -2.90
C ARG A 183 25.59 -3.10 -4.17
N ILE A 184 26.66 -2.88 -4.94
CA ILE A 184 26.98 -3.66 -6.15
C ILE A 184 27.13 -5.15 -5.84
N ARG A 185 27.80 -5.49 -4.73
CA ARG A 185 27.95 -6.89 -4.28
C ARG A 185 26.59 -7.54 -4.02
N ARG A 186 25.67 -6.84 -3.37
CA ARG A 186 24.31 -7.33 -3.06
C ARG A 186 23.47 -7.50 -4.32
N GLU A 187 23.54 -6.57 -5.26
CA GLU A 187 22.87 -6.69 -6.56
C GLU A 187 23.37 -7.91 -7.35
N GLU A 188 24.70 -8.12 -7.39
CA GLU A 188 25.29 -9.29 -8.05
C GLU A 188 24.83 -10.60 -7.35
N LEU A 189 24.82 -10.60 -6.02
CA LEU A 189 24.39 -11.75 -5.23
C LEU A 189 22.91 -12.08 -5.47
N ALA A 190 22.04 -11.08 -5.44
CA ALA A 190 20.61 -11.23 -5.70
C ALA A 190 20.34 -11.78 -7.11
N LYS A 191 21.04 -11.23 -8.13
CA LYS A 191 20.96 -11.72 -9.50
C LYS A 191 21.39 -13.19 -9.61
N LEU A 192 22.50 -13.56 -8.99
CA LEU A 192 22.99 -14.95 -9.02
C LEU A 192 22.05 -15.90 -8.29
N ARG A 193 21.45 -15.49 -7.17
CA ARG A 193 20.45 -16.29 -6.44
C ARG A 193 19.18 -16.48 -7.26
N MET A 194 18.69 -15.45 -7.94
CA MET A 194 17.56 -15.55 -8.85
C MET A 194 17.84 -16.47 -10.05
N GLU A 195 19.05 -16.40 -10.61
CA GLU A 195 19.46 -17.28 -11.72
C GLU A 195 19.66 -18.74 -11.29
N LEU A 196 20.17 -18.98 -10.08
CA LEU A 196 20.50 -20.32 -9.59
C LEU A 196 19.32 -21.05 -8.95
N TYR A 197 18.49 -20.32 -8.21
CA TYR A 197 17.49 -20.86 -7.29
C TYR A 197 16.10 -20.25 -7.48
N GLY A 198 15.96 -19.14 -8.22
CA GLY A 198 14.69 -18.43 -8.35
C GLY A 198 14.31 -17.62 -7.10
N GLU A 199 15.25 -17.41 -6.18
CA GLU A 199 15.06 -16.59 -4.98
C GLU A 199 15.10 -15.11 -5.36
N LYS A 200 13.96 -14.40 -5.19
CA LYS A 200 13.87 -12.96 -5.35
C LYS A 200 14.29 -12.30 -4.04
N THR A 201 15.43 -11.61 -4.05
CA THR A 201 15.81 -10.75 -2.94
C THR A 201 15.12 -9.41 -3.10
N GLY A 202 14.48 -8.92 -2.04
CA GLY A 202 13.80 -7.65 -2.07
C GLY A 202 14.75 -6.44 -2.06
N THR A 203 14.22 -5.27 -2.36
CA THR A 203 14.98 -4.02 -2.53
C THR A 203 15.59 -3.56 -1.22
N TYR A 204 14.84 -3.66 -0.11
CA TYR A 204 15.31 -3.19 1.20
C TYR A 204 16.33 -4.15 1.81
N ALA A 205 16.16 -5.46 1.63
CA ALA A 205 17.16 -6.45 2.03
C ALA A 205 18.50 -6.28 1.29
N GLN A 206 18.49 -5.73 0.08
CA GLN A 206 19.69 -5.42 -0.69
C GLN A 206 20.36 -4.11 -0.30
N ASP A 207 19.73 -3.28 0.54
CA ASP A 207 20.30 -2.01 0.94
C ASP A 207 21.01 -2.14 2.31
N PRO A 208 22.35 -1.89 2.39
CA PRO A 208 23.09 -1.94 3.64
C PRO A 208 22.57 -0.99 4.71
N GLU A 209 21.90 0.09 4.30
CA GLU A 209 21.25 1.04 5.21
C GLU A 209 20.18 0.36 6.05
N TRP A 210 19.64 -0.79 5.66
CA TRP A 210 18.55 -1.47 6.37
C TRP A 210 19.00 -2.68 7.22
N ASP A 211 20.30 -2.98 7.33
CA ASP A 211 20.77 -4.16 8.08
C ASP A 211 20.53 -4.08 9.60
N ASP A 212 20.39 -2.88 10.17
CA ASP A 212 20.16 -2.68 11.61
C ASP A 212 18.69 -2.89 12.02
N ILE A 213 17.82 -3.22 11.06
CA ILE A 213 16.42 -3.48 11.34
C ILE A 213 15.96 -4.82 10.76
N GLU A 214 15.31 -5.59 11.62
CA GLU A 214 14.71 -6.86 11.25
C GLU A 214 13.27 -6.60 10.74
N PRO A 215 12.93 -7.00 9.51
CA PRO A 215 11.60 -6.78 8.95
C PRO A 215 10.54 -7.59 9.70
N VAL A 216 9.37 -6.98 9.94
CA VAL A 216 8.24 -7.63 10.62
C VAL A 216 7.19 -8.03 9.59
N ALA A 217 7.12 -9.31 9.24
CA ALA A 217 6.14 -9.81 8.27
C ALA A 217 4.69 -9.66 8.76
N GLN A 218 3.74 -9.56 7.83
CA GLN A 218 2.32 -9.59 8.15
C GLN A 218 1.95 -11.04 8.45
N VAL A 219 1.37 -11.29 9.62
CA VAL A 219 0.89 -12.61 10.02
C VAL A 219 -0.63 -12.60 9.93
N GLU A 220 -1.18 -13.36 9.00
CA GLU A 220 -2.61 -13.60 8.89
C GLU A 220 -2.93 -14.97 9.52
N GLY A 221 -4.04 -15.04 10.24
CA GLY A 221 -4.48 -16.29 10.89
C GLY A 221 -4.93 -17.34 9.88
N GLU A 222 -4.97 -18.60 10.30
CA GLU A 222 -5.55 -19.67 9.49
C GLU A 222 -7.03 -19.35 9.17
N GLY A 223 -7.41 -19.48 7.89
CA GLY A 223 -8.76 -19.13 7.44
C GLY A 223 -9.03 -17.63 7.29
N ALA A 224 -7.98 -16.79 7.18
CA ALA A 224 -8.13 -15.36 6.93
C ALA A 224 -9.05 -15.08 5.73
N LEU A 225 -10.07 -14.26 5.94
CA LEU A 225 -11.00 -13.83 4.91
C LEU A 225 -10.41 -12.63 4.16
N ALA A 226 -10.55 -12.63 2.84
CA ALA A 226 -10.06 -11.58 1.95
C ALA A 226 -8.54 -11.31 2.05
N SER A 227 -7.75 -12.36 2.25
CA SER A 227 -6.29 -12.28 2.16
C SER A 227 -5.88 -11.82 0.77
N ILE A 228 -5.02 -10.79 0.73
CA ILE A 228 -4.52 -10.24 -0.52
C ILE A 228 -3.20 -10.93 -0.85
N ALA A 229 -3.09 -11.48 -2.05
CA ALA A 229 -1.82 -11.95 -2.59
C ALA A 229 -0.94 -10.74 -2.98
N TYR A 230 -0.31 -10.12 -1.99
CA TYR A 230 0.58 -8.96 -2.20
C TYR A 230 1.76 -9.33 -3.10
N SER A 231 2.25 -8.36 -3.88
CA SER A 231 3.54 -8.50 -4.54
C SER A 231 4.66 -8.56 -3.49
N ASP A 232 5.73 -9.30 -3.80
CA ASP A 232 6.88 -9.45 -2.91
C ASP A 232 7.45 -8.09 -2.47
N ASP A 233 7.49 -7.13 -3.39
CA ASP A 233 8.07 -5.79 -3.15
C ASP A 233 7.20 -4.98 -2.17
N TYR A 234 5.86 -5.06 -2.28
CA TYR A 234 4.96 -4.41 -1.34
C TYR A 234 4.98 -5.10 0.03
N ALA A 235 4.98 -6.43 0.06
CA ALA A 235 5.05 -7.22 1.29
C ALA A 235 6.35 -6.92 2.07
N GLU A 236 7.49 -6.83 1.36
CA GLU A 236 8.77 -6.45 1.93
C GLU A 236 8.72 -5.01 2.47
N ALA A 237 8.34 -4.03 1.66
CA ALA A 237 8.29 -2.62 2.10
C ALA A 237 7.42 -2.45 3.36
N MET A 238 6.25 -3.08 3.38
CA MET A 238 5.36 -3.07 4.54
C MET A 238 5.97 -3.76 5.77
N SER A 239 6.83 -4.77 5.58
CA SER A 239 7.52 -5.43 6.69
C SER A 239 8.57 -4.55 7.35
N TYR A 240 9.31 -3.78 6.55
CA TYR A 240 10.22 -2.77 7.05
C TYR A 240 9.47 -1.61 7.69
N LEU A 241 8.34 -1.18 7.11
CA LEU A 241 7.48 -0.14 7.69
C LEU A 241 7.02 -0.51 9.10
N ARG A 242 6.49 -1.72 9.28
CA ARG A 242 6.07 -2.21 10.60
C ARG A 242 7.22 -2.20 11.60
N ALA A 243 8.42 -2.58 11.18
CA ALA A 243 9.61 -2.57 12.03
C ALA A 243 10.02 -1.15 12.48
N VAL A 244 10.13 -0.20 11.54
CA VAL A 244 10.52 1.20 11.88
C VAL A 244 9.46 1.91 12.70
N MET A 245 8.18 1.65 12.43
CA MET A 245 7.07 2.19 13.22
C MET A 245 7.08 1.66 14.65
N ALA A 246 7.37 0.37 14.86
CA ALA A 246 7.48 -0.23 16.19
C ALA A 246 8.62 0.41 17.00
N LYS A 247 9.74 0.76 16.34
CA LYS A 247 10.85 1.51 16.96
C LYS A 247 10.62 3.01 17.06
N LYS A 248 9.52 3.54 16.50
CA LYS A 248 9.24 4.99 16.35
C LYS A 248 10.39 5.75 15.70
N GLU A 249 11.04 5.14 14.71
CA GLU A 249 12.17 5.75 14.05
C GLU A 249 11.71 6.87 13.10
N HIS A 250 12.21 8.09 13.28
CA HIS A 250 12.00 9.19 12.33
C HIS A 250 13.33 9.54 11.68
N SER A 251 13.53 9.09 10.44
CA SER A 251 14.79 9.23 9.71
C SER A 251 14.56 9.49 8.21
N PRO A 252 15.55 10.03 7.47
CA PRO A 252 15.43 10.22 6.03
C PRO A 252 15.14 8.94 5.25
N ARG A 253 15.65 7.78 5.71
CA ARG A 253 15.34 6.47 5.09
C ARG A 253 13.89 6.06 5.30
N CYS A 254 13.30 6.34 6.46
CA CYS A 254 11.87 6.13 6.69
C CYS A 254 11.03 7.02 5.76
N LEU A 255 11.45 8.26 5.48
CA LEU A 255 10.76 9.13 4.54
C LEU A 255 10.73 8.52 3.14
N ARG A 256 11.87 8.02 2.63
CA ARG A 256 11.94 7.30 1.33
C ARG A 256 11.10 6.02 1.32
N LEU A 257 11.06 5.28 2.43
CA LEU A 257 10.21 4.10 2.58
C LEU A 257 8.72 4.47 2.45
N THR A 258 8.26 5.51 3.15
CA THR A 258 6.86 5.95 3.06
C THR A 258 6.49 6.41 1.65
N GLU A 259 7.40 7.09 0.96
CA GLU A 259 7.20 7.49 -0.44
C GLU A 259 6.98 6.27 -1.34
N ASN A 260 7.85 5.26 -1.27
CA ASN A 260 7.69 4.03 -2.05
C ASN A 260 6.36 3.32 -1.78
N ILE A 261 5.98 3.20 -0.50
CA ILE A 261 4.72 2.55 -0.13
C ILE A 261 3.50 3.34 -0.62
N ILE A 262 3.55 4.68 -0.57
CA ILE A 262 2.49 5.54 -1.08
C ILE A 262 2.36 5.40 -2.60
N LEU A 263 3.47 5.28 -3.34
CA LEU A 263 3.43 5.02 -4.78
C LEU A 263 2.76 3.68 -5.12
N MET A 264 2.91 2.66 -4.27
CA MET A 264 2.25 1.37 -4.45
C MET A 264 0.78 1.37 -3.96
N ASN A 265 0.48 2.09 -2.89
CA ASN A 265 -0.85 2.18 -2.29
C ASN A 265 -1.08 3.56 -1.63
N PRO A 266 -1.56 4.55 -2.40
CA PRO A 266 -1.76 5.91 -1.90
C PRO A 266 -2.93 6.00 -0.92
N ALA A 267 -3.76 4.97 -0.77
CA ALA A 267 -4.89 4.97 0.15
C ALA A 267 -4.50 4.55 1.59
N HIS A 268 -3.26 4.11 1.82
CA HIS A 268 -2.84 3.57 3.11
C HIS A 268 -2.64 4.68 4.17
N TYR A 269 -3.71 5.06 4.86
CA TYR A 269 -3.74 6.20 5.80
C TYR A 269 -2.67 6.15 6.91
N THR A 270 -2.34 4.97 7.44
CA THR A 270 -1.28 4.82 8.46
C THR A 270 0.09 5.31 7.96
N VAL A 271 0.41 5.06 6.69
CA VAL A 271 1.68 5.47 6.08
C VAL A 271 1.75 6.99 6.00
N TRP A 272 0.64 7.65 5.65
CA TRP A 272 0.54 9.12 5.61
C TRP A 272 0.72 9.76 6.98
N LEU A 273 0.07 9.22 8.02
CA LEU A 273 0.24 9.72 9.39
C LEU A 273 1.68 9.57 9.89
N TYR A 274 2.31 8.44 9.57
CA TYR A 274 3.71 8.20 9.90
C TYR A 274 4.65 9.12 9.10
N ARG A 275 4.39 9.31 7.81
CA ARG A 275 5.12 10.27 6.96
C ARG A 275 5.05 11.68 7.53
N PHE A 276 3.88 12.15 7.93
CA PHE A 276 3.71 13.44 8.59
C PHE A 276 4.52 13.53 9.90
N SER A 277 4.49 12.47 10.71
CA SER A 277 5.30 12.40 11.96
C SER A 277 6.80 12.52 11.70
N ILE A 278 7.29 11.89 10.61
CA ILE A 278 8.69 12.01 10.17
C ILE A 278 9.01 13.44 9.72
N ILE A 279 8.16 14.05 8.89
CA ILE A 279 8.32 15.41 8.38
C ILE A 279 8.41 16.42 9.53
N SER A 280 7.48 16.35 10.49
CA SER A 280 7.48 17.21 11.66
C SER A 280 8.71 16.98 12.55
N SER A 281 9.12 15.73 12.74
CA SER A 281 10.26 15.43 13.63
C SER A 281 11.61 15.84 13.05
N LEU A 282 11.75 15.75 11.72
CA LEU A 282 12.98 16.11 11.01
C LEU A 282 12.98 17.57 10.54
N ASN A 283 11.91 18.32 10.78
CA ASN A 283 11.71 19.69 10.28
C ASN A 283 11.96 19.78 8.76
N ILE A 284 11.40 18.85 7.98
CA ILE A 284 11.53 18.87 6.52
C ILE A 284 10.83 20.10 5.96
N SER A 285 11.46 20.75 4.98
CA SER A 285 10.88 21.90 4.28
C SER A 285 9.51 21.57 3.68
N ILE A 286 8.49 22.34 4.06
CA ILE A 286 7.13 22.20 3.51
C ILE A 286 7.12 22.37 1.99
N LYS A 287 7.97 23.24 1.43
CA LYS A 287 8.04 23.48 -0.01
C LYS A 287 8.42 22.20 -0.76
N ASN A 288 9.40 21.46 -0.23
CA ASN A 288 9.85 20.20 -0.82
C ASN A 288 8.76 19.12 -0.75
N GLU A 289 8.07 19.02 0.39
CA GLU A 289 6.99 18.04 0.55
C GLU A 289 5.78 18.38 -0.33
N ILE A 290 5.41 19.66 -0.46
CA ILE A 290 4.32 20.08 -1.35
C ILE A 290 4.66 19.81 -2.80
N GLU A 291 5.91 20.04 -3.23
CA GLU A 291 6.33 19.74 -4.60
C GLU A 291 6.19 18.24 -4.92
N TRP A 292 6.62 17.38 -3.98
CA TRP A 292 6.40 15.95 -4.07
C TRP A 292 4.90 15.61 -4.09
N LEU A 293 4.12 16.17 -3.16
CA LEU A 293 2.69 15.91 -3.04
C LEU A 293 1.91 16.37 -4.27
N ASN A 294 2.33 17.43 -4.95
CA ASN A 294 1.72 17.88 -6.22
C ASN A 294 1.82 16.78 -7.29
N LYS A 295 2.98 16.10 -7.39
CA LYS A 295 3.17 14.98 -8.34
C LYS A 295 2.25 13.81 -7.98
N VAL A 296 2.18 13.44 -6.70
CA VAL A 296 1.30 12.36 -6.22
C VAL A 296 -0.18 12.69 -6.43
N SER A 297 -0.56 13.94 -6.20
CA SER A 297 -1.94 14.43 -6.38
C SER A 297 -2.42 14.33 -7.83
N LEU A 298 -1.58 14.73 -8.80
CA LEU A 298 -1.89 14.63 -10.23
C LEU A 298 -1.97 13.17 -10.70
N ALA A 299 -1.18 12.27 -10.11
CA ALA A 299 -1.29 10.83 -10.38
C ALA A 299 -2.55 10.20 -9.77
N HIS A 300 -3.08 10.77 -8.69
CA HIS A 300 -4.17 10.21 -7.90
C HIS A 300 -5.23 11.25 -7.52
N LEU A 301 -5.98 11.72 -8.51
CA LEU A 301 -6.93 12.84 -8.38
C LEU A 301 -7.97 12.69 -7.24
N LYS A 302 -8.38 11.45 -6.93
CA LYS A 302 -9.50 11.14 -6.01
C LYS A 302 -9.05 10.30 -4.82
N ASN A 303 -8.20 10.88 -3.98
CA ASN A 303 -7.65 10.22 -2.79
C ASN A 303 -7.78 11.11 -1.54
N TYR A 304 -8.47 10.63 -0.51
CA TYR A 304 -8.69 11.39 0.73
C TYR A 304 -7.40 11.70 1.49
N GLN A 305 -6.45 10.77 1.52
CA GLN A 305 -5.25 10.87 2.32
C GLN A 305 -4.33 11.98 1.82
N ILE A 306 -4.22 12.18 0.51
CA ILE A 306 -3.46 13.28 -0.11
C ILE A 306 -3.96 14.63 0.38
N TRP A 307 -5.27 14.88 0.30
CA TRP A 307 -5.86 16.16 0.68
C TRP A 307 -5.83 16.38 2.19
N HIS A 308 -6.00 15.32 2.97
CA HIS A 308 -5.84 15.39 4.42
C HIS A 308 -4.38 15.68 4.81
N HIS A 309 -3.40 15.01 4.19
CA HIS A 309 -1.98 15.27 4.42
C HIS A 309 -1.63 16.72 4.07
N ARG A 310 -2.16 17.24 2.96
CA ARG A 310 -1.99 18.65 2.58
C ARG A 310 -2.53 19.63 3.62
N GLN A 311 -3.68 19.32 4.25
CA GLN A 311 -4.21 20.10 5.38
C GLN A 311 -3.31 20.00 6.62
N LEU A 312 -2.86 18.81 6.99
CA LEU A 312 -1.97 18.61 8.14
C LEU A 312 -0.67 19.38 8.01
N LEU A 313 -0.07 19.37 6.80
CA LEU A 313 1.11 20.19 6.50
C LEU A 313 0.79 21.66 6.74
N LEU A 314 -0.27 22.19 6.13
CA LEU A 314 -0.60 23.60 6.31
C LEU A 314 -0.90 23.96 7.77
N ASP A 315 -1.65 23.13 8.49
CA ASP A 315 -1.97 23.37 9.91
C ASP A 315 -0.73 23.36 10.80
N HIS A 316 0.27 22.56 10.47
CA HIS A 316 1.52 22.47 11.23
C HIS A 316 2.45 23.66 10.98
N PHE A 317 2.56 24.09 9.72
CA PHE A 317 3.54 25.09 9.31
C PHE A 317 2.99 26.51 9.31
N TYR A 318 1.68 26.71 9.12
CA TYR A 318 1.08 28.05 9.12
C TYR A 318 1.34 28.85 10.41
N PRO A 319 1.28 28.28 11.62
CA PRO A 319 1.62 29.00 12.85
C PRO A 319 3.09 29.42 12.96
N LEU A 320 3.97 28.96 12.05
CA LEU A 320 5.39 29.31 12.04
C LEU A 320 5.68 30.57 11.22
N PHE A 321 4.71 31.11 10.47
CA PHE A 321 4.87 32.40 9.81
C PHE A 321 4.88 33.53 10.85
N ASP A 322 5.79 34.49 10.68
CA ASP A 322 5.94 35.60 11.61
C ASP A 322 4.66 36.46 11.65
N PRO A 323 4.10 36.74 12.85
CA PRO A 323 2.96 37.65 12.99
C PRO A 323 3.29 39.05 12.45
N VAL A 324 2.33 39.67 11.78
CA VAL A 324 2.45 41.05 11.27
C VAL A 324 1.65 41.96 12.20
N ASP A 325 2.34 42.94 12.81
CA ASP A 325 1.75 43.88 13.77
C ASP A 325 0.99 43.22 14.94
N GLY A 326 1.50 42.07 15.41
CA GLY A 326 0.88 41.29 16.49
C GLY A 326 -0.39 40.53 16.08
N GLN A 327 -0.73 40.51 14.80
CA GLN A 327 -1.83 39.72 14.22
C GLN A 327 -1.29 38.50 13.45
N PRO A 328 -2.08 37.42 13.32
CA PRO A 328 -1.70 36.29 12.47
C PRO A 328 -1.36 36.75 11.04
N ALA A 329 -0.33 36.16 10.46
CA ALA A 329 0.04 36.39 9.07
C ALA A 329 -1.05 35.84 8.14
N THR A 330 -1.67 36.70 7.33
CA THR A 330 -2.67 36.37 6.31
C THR A 330 -2.15 36.81 4.94
N ALA A 331 -2.83 36.41 3.87
CA ALA A 331 -2.48 36.89 2.53
C ALA A 331 -2.66 38.41 2.34
N ASP A 332 -3.38 39.08 3.25
CA ASP A 332 -3.61 40.53 3.20
C ASP A 332 -2.47 41.33 3.84
N ASN A 333 -1.74 40.74 4.79
CA ASN A 333 -0.70 41.45 5.57
C ASN A 333 0.70 40.83 5.46
N SER A 334 0.85 39.63 4.89
CA SER A 334 2.13 38.93 4.72
C SER A 334 2.34 38.49 3.27
N GLU A 335 3.39 39.01 2.64
CA GLU A 335 3.78 38.62 1.27
C GLU A 335 4.16 37.15 1.17
N GLU A 336 4.76 36.56 2.22
CA GLU A 336 5.11 35.14 2.23
C GLU A 336 3.86 34.24 2.21
N VAL A 337 2.85 34.56 3.04
CA VAL A 337 1.58 33.84 3.07
C VAL A 337 0.84 34.02 1.75
N LYS A 338 0.88 35.22 1.16
CA LYS A 338 0.28 35.52 -0.13
C LYS A 338 0.93 34.73 -1.27
N GLU A 339 2.26 34.69 -1.34
CA GLU A 339 3.00 33.91 -2.33
C GLU A 339 2.66 32.42 -2.21
N PHE A 340 2.63 31.89 -0.98
CA PHE A 340 2.23 30.52 -0.71
C PHE A 340 0.79 30.25 -1.17
N ALA A 341 -0.15 31.12 -0.82
CA ALA A 341 -1.56 30.99 -1.21
C ALA A 341 -1.72 30.97 -2.75
N LEU A 342 -1.03 31.85 -3.47
CA LEU A 342 -1.07 31.90 -4.92
C LEU A 342 -0.47 30.64 -5.56
N SER A 343 0.62 30.11 -5.00
CA SER A 343 1.20 28.83 -5.42
C SER A 343 0.21 27.67 -5.25
N GLU A 344 -0.43 27.58 -4.07
CA GLU A 344 -1.45 26.58 -3.79
C GLU A 344 -2.65 26.71 -4.73
N MET A 345 -3.20 27.93 -4.87
CA MET A 345 -4.32 28.19 -5.77
C MET A 345 -4.01 27.86 -7.23
N GLY A 346 -2.78 28.14 -7.68
CA GLY A 346 -2.28 27.76 -9.00
C GLY A 346 -2.21 26.25 -9.19
N PHE A 347 -1.81 25.50 -8.16
CA PHE A 347 -1.86 24.04 -8.18
C PHE A 347 -3.31 23.51 -8.19
N LEU A 348 -4.20 24.06 -7.36
CA LEU A 348 -5.61 23.66 -7.35
C LEU A 348 -6.30 23.95 -8.68
N LYS A 349 -5.92 25.01 -9.39
CA LYS A 349 -6.39 25.27 -10.75
C LYS A 349 -6.01 24.11 -11.68
N LYS A 350 -4.74 23.69 -11.70
CA LYS A 350 -4.31 22.52 -12.50
C LYS A 350 -5.13 21.26 -12.18
N MET A 351 -5.44 21.02 -10.90
CA MET A 351 -6.28 19.88 -10.51
C MET A 351 -7.74 20.00 -11.00
N LEU A 352 -8.29 21.22 -11.06
CA LEU A 352 -9.63 21.48 -11.58
C LEU A 352 -9.66 21.51 -13.12
N ASP A 353 -8.55 21.83 -13.78
CA ASP A 353 -8.42 21.68 -15.23
C ASP A 353 -8.55 20.19 -15.64
N GLU A 354 -8.07 19.26 -14.80
CA GLU A 354 -8.24 17.81 -14.98
C GLU A 354 -9.64 17.30 -14.59
N ASP A 355 -10.20 17.78 -13.47
CA ASP A 355 -11.57 17.47 -13.03
C ASP A 355 -12.19 18.67 -12.31
N ALA A 356 -12.94 19.48 -13.08
CA ALA A 356 -13.57 20.73 -12.62
C ALA A 356 -14.60 20.53 -11.49
N LYS A 357 -15.00 19.28 -11.22
CA LYS A 357 -15.99 18.92 -10.19
C LYS A 357 -15.37 18.08 -9.07
N ASN A 358 -14.03 18.01 -8.99
CA ASN A 358 -13.33 17.26 -7.95
C ASN A 358 -13.67 17.80 -6.54
N TYR A 359 -14.43 17.02 -5.80
CA TYR A 359 -14.94 17.41 -4.48
C TYR A 359 -13.82 17.69 -3.47
N HIS A 360 -12.72 16.93 -3.52
CA HIS A 360 -11.62 17.12 -2.59
C HIS A 360 -10.91 18.45 -2.82
N VAL A 361 -10.69 18.80 -4.09
CA VAL A 361 -10.05 20.07 -4.49
C VAL A 361 -10.90 21.24 -4.01
N TRP A 362 -12.21 21.22 -4.28
CA TRP A 362 -13.12 22.27 -3.82
C TRP A 362 -13.18 22.38 -2.29
N SER A 363 -13.23 21.25 -1.59
CA SER A 363 -13.23 21.22 -0.12
C SER A 363 -11.93 21.80 0.45
N TYR A 364 -10.78 21.44 -0.12
CA TYR A 364 -9.49 21.97 0.28
C TYR A 364 -9.36 23.47 -0.06
N ARG A 365 -9.87 23.91 -1.21
CA ARG A 365 -9.91 25.32 -1.61
C ARG A 365 -10.69 26.17 -0.61
N GLN A 366 -11.87 25.71 -0.17
CA GLN A 366 -12.62 26.41 0.88
C GLN A 366 -11.86 26.45 2.21
N TYR A 367 -11.14 25.38 2.56
CA TYR A 367 -10.28 25.36 3.74
C TYR A 367 -9.16 26.41 3.62
N LEU A 368 -8.48 26.52 2.47
CA LEU A 368 -7.45 27.54 2.24
C LEU A 368 -8.00 28.96 2.41
N VAL A 369 -9.16 29.26 1.81
CA VAL A 369 -9.80 30.58 1.92
C VAL A 369 -10.02 30.94 3.39
N ARG A 370 -10.54 30.01 4.20
CA ARG A 370 -10.73 30.24 5.64
C ARG A 370 -9.40 30.37 6.39
N LYS A 371 -8.45 29.47 6.12
CA LYS A 371 -7.20 29.35 6.87
C LYS A 371 -6.27 30.54 6.65
N LEU A 372 -6.16 31.01 5.41
CA LEU A 372 -5.23 32.07 5.00
C LEU A 372 -5.90 33.44 4.81
N GLY A 373 -7.23 33.52 5.01
CA GLY A 373 -7.99 34.76 4.91
C GLY A 373 -8.21 35.27 3.49
N LEU A 374 -8.31 34.39 2.48
CA LEU A 374 -8.31 34.76 1.05
C LEU A 374 -9.65 35.34 0.53
N TRP A 375 -10.47 35.90 1.41
CA TRP A 375 -11.85 36.28 1.09
C TRP A 375 -11.97 37.43 0.08
N ASN A 376 -10.99 38.34 0.10
CA ASN A 376 -11.00 39.56 -0.71
C ASN A 376 -10.06 39.46 -1.93
N LEU A 377 -9.47 38.28 -2.15
CA LEU A 377 -8.55 38.07 -3.26
C LEU A 377 -9.32 38.06 -4.59
N SER A 378 -9.07 39.07 -5.43
CA SER A 378 -9.79 39.27 -6.70
C SER A 378 -9.68 38.07 -7.64
N GLU A 379 -8.55 37.38 -7.56
CA GLU A 379 -8.20 36.19 -8.32
C GLU A 379 -9.13 35.02 -7.97
N GLU A 380 -9.63 34.94 -6.73
CA GLU A 380 -10.48 33.85 -6.30
C GLU A 380 -11.90 33.96 -6.87
N ILE A 381 -12.52 35.14 -6.76
CA ILE A 381 -13.84 35.37 -7.35
C ILE A 381 -13.77 35.37 -8.88
N GLY A 382 -12.73 35.95 -9.47
CA GLY A 382 -12.51 35.96 -10.92
C GLY A 382 -12.29 34.57 -11.50
N TYR A 383 -11.61 33.68 -10.76
CA TYR A 383 -11.45 32.29 -11.17
C TYR A 383 -12.79 31.54 -11.18
N VAL A 384 -13.63 31.71 -10.15
CA VAL A 384 -14.97 31.12 -10.11
C VAL A 384 -15.84 31.63 -11.25
N GLU A 385 -15.77 32.92 -11.56
CA GLU A 385 -16.48 33.51 -12.69
C GLU A 385 -16.04 32.91 -14.02
N THR A 386 -14.73 32.70 -14.20
CA THR A 386 -14.18 32.02 -15.39
C THR A 386 -14.76 30.61 -15.53
N LEU A 387 -14.78 29.82 -14.45
CA LEU A 387 -15.34 28.47 -14.48
C LEU A 387 -16.85 28.43 -14.77
N ILE A 388 -17.61 29.40 -14.27
CA ILE A 388 -19.04 29.53 -14.57
C ILE A 388 -19.26 29.99 -16.02
N LEU A 389 -18.37 30.83 -16.57
CA LEU A 389 -18.42 31.23 -17.97
C LEU A 389 -18.12 30.04 -18.91
N GLU A 390 -17.15 29.19 -18.55
CA GLU A 390 -16.79 27.99 -19.31
C GLU A 390 -17.87 26.90 -19.23
N ASP A 391 -18.40 26.62 -18.02
CA ASP A 391 -19.53 25.71 -17.79
C ASP A 391 -20.50 26.31 -16.78
N VAL A 392 -21.56 26.96 -17.29
CA VAL A 392 -22.63 27.52 -16.45
C VAL A 392 -23.35 26.46 -15.62
N ARG A 393 -23.23 25.16 -15.95
CA ARG A 393 -23.81 24.04 -15.18
C ARG A 393 -22.84 23.50 -14.13
N ASN A 394 -21.67 24.10 -13.95
CA ASN A 394 -20.72 23.69 -12.92
C ASN A 394 -21.20 24.07 -11.52
N ASN A 395 -22.01 23.20 -10.92
CA ASN A 395 -22.58 23.41 -9.59
C ASN A 395 -21.51 23.61 -8.49
N SER A 396 -20.31 23.04 -8.65
CA SER A 396 -19.22 23.24 -7.68
C SER A 396 -18.72 24.68 -7.70
N ALA A 397 -18.59 25.29 -8.89
CA ALA A 397 -18.23 26.70 -9.02
C ALA A 397 -19.33 27.61 -8.43
N TRP A 398 -20.62 27.32 -8.69
CA TRP A 398 -21.73 28.04 -8.07
C TRP A 398 -21.75 27.92 -6.54
N SER A 399 -21.50 26.73 -6.02
CA SER A 399 -21.40 26.48 -4.58
C SER A 399 -20.23 27.25 -3.97
N HIS A 400 -19.09 27.31 -4.66
CA HIS A 400 -17.93 28.05 -4.19
C HIS A 400 -18.12 29.57 -4.27
N ARG A 401 -18.80 30.07 -5.31
CA ARG A 401 -19.23 31.48 -5.38
C ARG A 401 -20.08 31.84 -4.17
N PHE A 402 -21.07 30.99 -3.85
CA PHE A 402 -21.95 31.21 -2.70
C PHE A 402 -21.15 31.25 -1.40
N PHE A 403 -20.21 30.32 -1.24
CA PHE A 403 -19.30 30.28 -0.10
C PHE A 403 -18.48 31.57 0.05
N ILE A 404 -17.79 32.02 -1.01
CA ILE A 404 -16.96 33.24 -0.97
C ILE A 404 -17.81 34.47 -0.60
N VAL A 405 -18.98 34.61 -1.23
CA VAL A 405 -19.82 35.80 -1.03
C VAL A 405 -20.50 35.80 0.33
N PHE A 406 -21.07 34.68 0.78
CA PHE A 406 -21.93 34.65 1.97
C PHE A 406 -21.27 34.05 3.23
N SER A 407 -19.98 33.70 3.16
CA SER A 407 -19.19 33.25 4.32
C SER A 407 -18.02 34.17 4.67
N ASN A 408 -17.83 35.29 3.95
CA ASN A 408 -16.79 36.26 4.26
C ASN A 408 -17.04 36.91 5.65
N PRO A 409 -16.10 36.80 6.60
CA PRO A 409 -16.26 37.36 7.95
C PRO A 409 -16.51 38.87 8.00
N ALA A 410 -16.16 39.63 6.96
CA ALA A 410 -16.42 41.06 6.89
C ALA A 410 -17.93 41.37 6.91
N HIS A 411 -18.73 40.54 6.24
CA HIS A 411 -20.15 40.83 5.98
C HIS A 411 -21.07 39.60 6.09
N ALA A 412 -20.59 38.51 6.68
CA ALA A 412 -21.38 37.35 7.09
C ALA A 412 -21.23 37.10 8.60
N SER A 413 -22.30 36.64 9.23
CA SER A 413 -22.30 36.25 10.64
C SER A 413 -21.57 34.93 10.82
N SER A 414 -20.76 34.84 11.88
CA SER A 414 -20.15 33.58 12.32
C SER A 414 -21.07 32.78 13.26
N ASN A 415 -22.34 33.17 13.41
CA ASN A 415 -23.27 32.51 14.31
C ASN A 415 -23.67 31.12 13.74
N PRO A 416 -23.28 30.01 14.39
CA PRO A 416 -23.63 28.67 13.94
C PRO A 416 -25.14 28.36 13.99
N GLU A 417 -25.92 29.17 14.72
CA GLU A 417 -27.39 29.05 14.79
C GLU A 417 -28.10 29.66 13.57
N ILE A 418 -27.39 30.35 12.67
CA ILE A 418 -27.94 30.86 11.41
C ILE A 418 -27.44 29.96 10.27
N PRO A 419 -28.24 28.97 9.82
CA PRO A 419 -27.88 28.13 8.68
C PRO A 419 -27.63 28.97 7.42
N ALA A 420 -26.82 28.43 6.51
CA ALA A 420 -26.60 29.01 5.18
C ALA A 420 -27.88 29.14 4.32
N THR A 421 -29.00 28.55 4.76
CA THR A 421 -30.32 28.63 4.10
C THR A 421 -31.26 29.63 4.77
N LYS A 422 -30.76 30.47 5.69
CA LYS A 422 -31.55 31.45 6.44
C LYS A 422 -30.97 32.85 6.31
N PHE A 423 -31.85 33.84 6.50
CA PHE A 423 -31.50 35.25 6.50
C PHE A 423 -30.38 35.56 7.49
N ASP A 424 -29.39 36.30 7.02
CA ASP A 424 -28.32 36.82 7.85
C ASP A 424 -28.33 38.36 7.77
N PRO A 425 -28.68 39.05 8.88
CA PRO A 425 -28.80 40.50 8.88
C PRO A 425 -27.46 41.23 8.66
N LYS A 426 -26.32 40.52 8.73
CA LYS A 426 -25.02 41.11 8.46
C LYS A 426 -24.72 41.21 6.95
N VAL A 427 -25.46 40.47 6.12
CA VAL A 427 -25.28 40.49 4.66
C VAL A 427 -25.84 41.81 4.09
N PRO A 428 -25.00 42.63 3.42
CA PRO A 428 -25.43 43.90 2.86
C PRO A 428 -26.45 43.75 1.74
N ALA A 429 -27.35 44.73 1.62
CA ALA A 429 -28.38 44.73 0.59
C ALA A 429 -27.79 44.82 -0.83
N ASP A 430 -26.75 45.64 -1.02
CA ASP A 430 -26.03 45.81 -2.29
C ASP A 430 -25.35 44.51 -2.75
N VAL A 431 -24.78 43.73 -1.83
CA VAL A 431 -24.23 42.40 -2.13
C VAL A 431 -25.34 41.45 -2.60
N THR A 432 -26.48 41.48 -1.92
CA THR A 432 -27.65 40.66 -2.30
C THR A 432 -28.17 41.05 -3.68
N GLU A 433 -28.35 42.33 -3.96
CA GLU A 433 -28.82 42.83 -5.25
C GLU A 433 -27.87 42.50 -6.40
N ARG A 434 -26.56 42.66 -6.16
CA ARG A 434 -25.52 42.27 -7.12
C ARG A 434 -25.61 40.79 -7.49
N GLU A 435 -25.73 39.90 -6.50
CA GLU A 435 -25.81 38.46 -6.74
C GLU A 435 -27.14 37.99 -7.33
N VAL A 436 -28.26 38.64 -6.99
CA VAL A 436 -29.54 38.42 -7.69
C VAL A 436 -29.39 38.77 -9.17
N GLY A 437 -28.81 39.94 -9.47
CA GLY A 437 -28.56 40.36 -10.85
C GLY A 437 -27.63 39.39 -11.60
N TYR A 438 -26.58 38.89 -10.93
CA TYR A 438 -25.68 37.89 -11.52
C TYR A 438 -26.40 36.58 -11.84
N ALA A 439 -27.19 36.06 -10.89
CA ALA A 439 -27.95 34.83 -11.09
C ALA A 439 -28.97 34.96 -12.23
N LYS A 440 -29.70 36.08 -12.31
CA LYS A 440 -30.67 36.35 -13.40
C LYS A 440 -30.01 36.31 -14.77
N ARG A 441 -28.88 37.00 -14.97
CA ARG A 441 -28.13 36.96 -16.24
C ARG A 441 -27.72 35.55 -16.64
N LYS A 442 -27.28 34.73 -15.68
CA LYS A 442 -26.89 33.33 -15.95
C LYS A 442 -28.07 32.39 -16.17
N ILE A 443 -29.24 32.70 -15.61
CA ILE A 443 -30.49 32.02 -15.93
C ILE A 443 -30.92 32.33 -17.36
N GLU A 444 -30.85 33.60 -17.79
CA GLU A 444 -31.19 34.00 -19.16
C GLU A 444 -30.32 33.27 -20.21
N GLU A 445 -29.03 33.07 -19.91
CA GLU A 445 -28.11 32.29 -20.75
C GLU A 445 -28.49 30.80 -20.85
N ALA A 446 -29.04 30.21 -19.78
CA ALA A 446 -29.40 28.79 -19.72
C ALA A 446 -30.65 28.54 -18.83
N PRO A 447 -31.86 28.83 -19.31
CA PRO A 447 -33.07 28.87 -18.48
C PRO A 447 -33.41 27.54 -17.78
N GLN A 448 -33.07 26.41 -18.38
CA GLN A 448 -33.32 25.07 -17.82
C GLN A 448 -32.15 24.54 -16.96
N ASN A 449 -31.12 25.36 -16.68
CA ASN A 449 -30.01 24.96 -15.82
C ASN A 449 -30.36 25.16 -14.34
N GLN A 450 -30.41 24.08 -13.56
CA GLN A 450 -30.80 24.13 -12.14
C GLN A 450 -29.82 24.91 -11.24
N SER A 451 -28.52 24.92 -11.54
CA SER A 451 -27.52 25.53 -10.65
C SER A 451 -27.75 27.02 -10.35
N PRO A 452 -27.93 27.91 -11.35
CA PRO A 452 -28.19 29.32 -11.08
C PRO A 452 -29.55 29.57 -10.42
N TRP A 453 -30.57 28.72 -10.64
CA TRP A 453 -31.84 28.79 -9.90
C TRP A 453 -31.66 28.45 -8.42
N ASN A 454 -30.93 27.39 -8.12
CA ASN A 454 -30.60 27.02 -6.74
C ASN A 454 -29.75 28.11 -6.06
N TYR A 455 -28.80 28.70 -6.80
CA TYR A 455 -28.01 29.82 -6.32
C TYR A 455 -28.89 31.04 -6.01
N LEU A 456 -29.81 31.41 -6.91
CA LEU A 456 -30.76 32.51 -6.70
C LEU A 456 -31.61 32.28 -5.44
N LYS A 457 -32.17 31.08 -5.25
CA LYS A 457 -32.91 30.74 -4.02
C LYS A 457 -32.05 30.94 -2.76
N GLY A 458 -30.79 30.51 -2.80
CA GLY A 458 -29.84 30.72 -1.72
C GLY A 458 -29.58 32.20 -1.43
N VAL A 459 -29.36 33.01 -2.47
CA VAL A 459 -29.12 34.46 -2.35
C VAL A 459 -30.32 35.16 -1.72
N LEU A 460 -31.54 34.87 -2.20
CA LEU A 460 -32.76 35.45 -1.65
C LEU A 460 -32.92 35.10 -0.17
N ALA A 461 -32.73 33.83 0.18
CA ALA A 461 -32.81 33.36 1.55
C ALA A 461 -31.78 34.05 2.46
N ARG A 462 -30.52 34.19 2.02
CA ARG A 462 -29.46 34.86 2.80
C ARG A 462 -29.70 36.35 2.95
N GLY A 463 -30.16 37.02 1.90
CA GLY A 463 -30.45 38.44 1.90
C GLY A 463 -31.82 38.82 2.50
N GLY A 464 -32.62 37.83 2.90
CA GLY A 464 -33.94 38.08 3.50
C GLY A 464 -34.98 38.59 2.49
N LYS A 465 -34.74 38.36 1.20
CA LYS A 465 -35.68 38.69 0.11
C LYS A 465 -36.71 37.57 -0.05
N LYS A 466 -37.92 37.96 -0.41
CA LYS A 466 -39.01 37.00 -0.65
C LYS A 466 -38.94 36.44 -2.07
N VAL A 467 -39.44 35.22 -2.26
CA VAL A 467 -39.51 34.60 -3.58
C VAL A 467 -40.54 35.35 -4.45
N GLU A 468 -41.55 35.97 -3.84
CA GLU A 468 -42.55 36.81 -4.51
C GLU A 468 -41.95 37.94 -5.37
N GLU A 469 -40.75 38.45 -5.03
CA GLU A 469 -40.02 39.46 -5.81
C GLU A 469 -39.55 38.95 -7.17
N MET A 470 -39.46 37.62 -7.36
CA MET A 470 -38.98 37.00 -8.60
C MET A 470 -40.09 36.67 -9.60
N GLU A 471 -41.37 36.94 -9.28
CA GLU A 471 -42.50 36.59 -10.16
C GLU A 471 -42.33 37.13 -11.58
N GLU A 472 -42.11 38.45 -11.72
CA GLU A 472 -41.99 39.11 -13.04
C GLU A 472 -40.84 38.51 -13.87
N PHE A 473 -39.73 38.16 -13.22
CA PHE A 473 -38.61 37.52 -13.88
C PHE A 473 -38.95 36.10 -14.32
N CYS A 474 -39.61 35.31 -13.46
CA CYS A 474 -39.95 33.92 -13.78
C CYS A 474 -41.02 33.81 -14.89
N LEU A 475 -41.94 34.79 -14.98
CA LEU A 475 -42.95 34.87 -16.05
C LEU A 475 -42.35 34.99 -17.45
N GLN A 476 -41.09 35.44 -17.59
CA GLN A 476 -40.41 35.48 -18.88
C GLN A 476 -40.16 34.08 -19.46
N PHE A 477 -40.23 33.04 -18.63
CA PHE A 477 -39.96 31.64 -19.02
C PHE A 477 -41.22 30.77 -19.06
N VAL A 478 -42.39 31.35 -18.77
CA VAL A 478 -43.67 30.65 -18.70
C VAL A 478 -44.74 31.46 -19.42
N ASN A 479 -45.27 30.91 -20.50
CA ASN A 479 -46.29 31.56 -21.33
C ASN A 479 -47.56 30.70 -21.41
N LYS A 480 -48.73 31.34 -21.31
CA LYS A 480 -50.06 30.71 -21.44
C LYS A 480 -50.24 29.43 -20.60
N LEU A 481 -49.80 29.47 -19.34
CA LEU A 481 -49.87 28.32 -18.43
C LEU A 481 -51.31 27.81 -18.27
N GLY A 482 -51.53 26.52 -18.54
CA GLY A 482 -52.85 25.88 -18.48
C GLY A 482 -53.71 26.03 -19.75
N GLU A 483 -53.24 26.75 -20.78
CA GLU A 483 -53.94 26.91 -22.06
C GLU A 483 -53.43 25.93 -23.14
N ALA A 484 -54.09 25.92 -24.30
CA ALA A 484 -53.72 25.05 -25.43
C ALA A 484 -52.31 25.34 -25.98
N GLU A 485 -51.88 26.60 -25.95
CA GLU A 485 -50.57 27.06 -26.43
C GLU A 485 -49.55 27.24 -25.28
N GLU A 486 -49.69 26.45 -24.21
CA GLU A 486 -48.80 26.50 -23.05
C GLU A 486 -47.34 26.17 -23.43
N GLU A 487 -46.45 27.12 -23.12
CA GLU A 487 -45.03 27.05 -23.36
C GLU A 487 -44.25 27.35 -22.09
N VAL A 488 -43.41 26.42 -21.65
CA VAL A 488 -42.54 26.57 -20.47
C VAL A 488 -41.11 26.29 -20.92
N THR A 489 -40.27 27.33 -20.94
CA THR A 489 -38.85 27.22 -21.29
C THR A 489 -37.97 26.87 -20.10
N SER A 490 -38.51 27.06 -18.88
CA SER A 490 -37.86 26.63 -17.63
C SER A 490 -38.84 26.01 -16.64
N SER A 491 -38.71 24.72 -16.35
CA SER A 491 -39.48 24.08 -15.28
C SER A 491 -39.06 24.57 -13.89
N HIS A 492 -37.83 25.08 -13.75
CA HIS A 492 -37.35 25.70 -12.52
C HIS A 492 -38.00 27.07 -12.27
N ALA A 493 -38.24 27.86 -13.33
CA ALA A 493 -39.02 29.09 -13.23
C ALA A 493 -40.46 28.79 -12.79
N LEU A 494 -41.08 27.74 -13.34
CA LEU A 494 -42.42 27.32 -12.94
C LEU A 494 -42.49 26.83 -11.48
N ASP A 495 -41.47 26.10 -10.99
CA ASP A 495 -41.32 25.69 -9.58
C ASP A 495 -41.20 26.93 -8.66
N MET A 496 -40.42 27.94 -9.08
CA MET A 496 -40.29 29.20 -8.33
C MET A 496 -41.57 30.07 -8.39
N LEU A 497 -42.32 30.07 -9.49
CA LEU A 497 -43.62 30.76 -9.59
C LEU A 497 -44.66 30.13 -8.66
N ALA A 498 -44.68 28.80 -8.54
CA ALA A 498 -45.55 28.13 -7.59
C ALA A 498 -45.28 28.60 -6.14
N GLU A 499 -44.00 28.73 -5.76
CA GLU A 499 -43.59 29.28 -4.46
C GLU A 499 -43.99 30.77 -4.32
N ALA A 500 -43.72 31.60 -5.32
CA ALA A 500 -44.06 33.03 -5.32
C ALA A 500 -45.56 33.28 -5.17
N TRP A 501 -46.40 32.57 -5.95
CA TRP A 501 -47.85 32.69 -5.87
C TRP A 501 -48.40 32.15 -4.55
N ALA A 502 -47.79 31.10 -3.98
CA ALA A 502 -48.13 30.62 -2.65
C ALA A 502 -47.83 31.67 -1.56
N GLU A 503 -46.67 32.35 -1.63
CA GLU A 503 -46.32 33.45 -0.71
C GLU A 503 -47.30 34.63 -0.81
N LYS A 504 -47.77 34.96 -2.02
CA LYS A 504 -48.78 36.01 -2.26
C LYS A 504 -50.21 35.61 -1.86
N GLY A 505 -50.45 34.33 -1.56
CA GLY A 505 -51.78 33.80 -1.28
C GLY A 505 -52.62 33.49 -2.54
N GLU A 506 -52.03 33.54 -3.73
CA GLU A 506 -52.66 33.20 -5.01
C GLU A 506 -52.72 31.68 -5.22
N LYS A 507 -53.44 30.99 -4.33
CA LYS A 507 -53.45 29.52 -4.23
C LYS A 507 -53.83 28.80 -5.52
N GLU A 508 -54.77 29.35 -6.30
CA GLU A 508 -55.22 28.73 -7.55
C GLU A 508 -54.13 28.72 -8.63
N LYS A 509 -53.33 29.80 -8.73
CA LYS A 509 -52.21 29.85 -9.67
C LYS A 509 -51.07 28.93 -9.23
N ALA A 510 -50.75 28.95 -7.93
CA ALA A 510 -49.75 28.05 -7.35
C ALA A 510 -50.12 26.57 -7.56
N ASP A 511 -51.39 26.24 -7.30
CA ASP A 511 -51.96 24.92 -7.57
C ASP A 511 -51.82 24.50 -9.04
N LEU A 512 -52.21 25.39 -9.96
CA LEU A 512 -52.08 25.14 -11.39
C LEU A 512 -50.62 24.84 -11.75
N ALA A 513 -49.66 25.68 -11.33
CA ALA A 513 -48.25 25.44 -11.60
C ALA A 513 -47.77 24.07 -11.11
N LEU A 514 -48.09 23.68 -9.87
CA LEU A 514 -47.67 22.38 -9.32
C LEU A 514 -48.29 21.20 -10.09
N ARG A 515 -49.57 21.30 -10.49
CA ARG A 515 -50.19 20.27 -11.35
C ARG A 515 -49.52 20.18 -12.70
N ARG A 516 -49.25 21.32 -13.35
CA ARG A 516 -48.57 21.35 -14.66
C ARG A 516 -47.14 20.81 -14.59
N LEU A 517 -46.42 21.04 -13.49
CA LEU A 517 -45.14 20.38 -13.21
C LEU A 517 -45.32 18.86 -13.10
N ALA A 518 -46.21 18.37 -12.25
CA ALA A 518 -46.44 16.94 -12.07
C ALA A 518 -46.90 16.22 -13.35
N GLU A 519 -47.75 16.85 -14.15
CA GLU A 519 -48.38 16.24 -15.31
C GLU A 519 -47.51 16.30 -16.58
N LYS A 520 -46.79 17.41 -16.79
CA LYS A 520 -46.13 17.71 -18.07
C LYS A 520 -44.66 18.08 -17.93
N TRP A 521 -44.33 19.05 -17.10
CA TRP A 521 -43.02 19.72 -17.17
C TRP A 521 -41.94 19.17 -16.23
N ASP A 522 -42.31 18.41 -15.20
CA ASP A 522 -41.40 17.77 -14.24
C ASP A 522 -41.99 16.50 -13.62
N ARG A 523 -42.34 15.56 -14.50
CA ARG A 523 -43.01 14.30 -14.11
C ARG A 523 -42.17 13.44 -13.18
N ILE A 524 -40.84 13.55 -13.21
CA ILE A 524 -39.96 12.77 -12.33
C ILE A 524 -40.12 13.19 -10.86
N ARG A 525 -40.52 14.45 -10.60
CA ARG A 525 -40.82 14.98 -9.26
C ARG A 525 -42.32 14.93 -8.91
N GLU A 526 -43.16 14.21 -9.66
CA GLU A 526 -44.63 14.15 -9.46
C GLU A 526 -45.03 13.95 -7.98
N GLY A 527 -44.35 13.06 -7.24
CA GLY A 527 -44.62 12.85 -5.82
C GLY A 527 -44.38 14.08 -4.93
N LYS A 528 -43.32 14.86 -5.22
CA LYS A 528 -43.05 16.15 -4.55
C LYS A 528 -44.15 17.14 -4.88
N GLU A 529 -44.47 17.29 -6.17
CA GLU A 529 -45.42 18.32 -6.62
C GLU A 529 -46.85 18.03 -6.16
N LYS A 530 -47.27 16.75 -6.14
CA LYS A 530 -48.54 16.33 -5.51
C LYS A 530 -48.56 16.60 -4.01
N GLY A 531 -47.43 16.44 -3.32
CA GLY A 531 -47.29 16.81 -1.91
C GLY A 531 -47.43 18.31 -1.67
N GLY A 532 -46.82 19.13 -2.53
CA GLY A 532 -46.98 20.59 -2.51
C GLY A 532 -48.42 21.03 -2.77
N HIS A 533 -49.06 20.44 -3.79
CA HIS A 533 -50.48 20.64 -4.08
C HIS A 533 -51.34 20.33 -2.84
N ALA A 534 -51.15 19.16 -2.23
CA ALA A 534 -51.89 18.74 -1.05
C ALA A 534 -51.71 19.71 0.14
N ALA A 535 -50.51 20.27 0.31
CA ALA A 535 -50.24 21.26 1.37
C ALA A 535 -50.94 22.61 1.12
N LEU A 536 -51.11 23.04 -0.14
CA LEU A 536 -51.79 24.29 -0.48
C LEU A 536 -53.31 24.23 -0.24
N ILE A 537 -53.92 23.08 -0.52
CA ILE A 537 -55.38 22.86 -0.41
C ILE A 537 -55.82 22.34 0.97
N ALA A 538 -54.87 21.99 1.86
CA ALA A 538 -55.19 21.54 3.21
C ALA A 538 -55.91 22.64 4.02
N PRO A 539 -56.99 22.32 4.76
CA PRO A 539 -57.64 23.29 5.65
C PRO A 539 -56.68 23.73 6.76
N ALA A 540 -56.76 24.99 7.18
CA ALA A 540 -55.86 25.59 8.19
C ALA A 540 -55.84 24.86 9.56
N HIS A 541 -56.74 23.91 9.79
CA HIS A 541 -56.85 23.13 11.03
C HIS A 541 -56.23 21.72 11.00
N SER A 542 -55.63 21.26 9.90
CA SER A 542 -55.15 19.87 9.80
C SER A 542 -53.66 19.65 10.11
N TYR A 543 -52.92 20.64 10.59
CA TYR A 543 -51.55 20.44 11.10
C TYR A 543 -51.48 20.50 12.62
N SER A 544 -52.06 19.49 13.26
CA SER A 544 -51.52 18.96 14.50
C SER A 544 -51.18 17.50 14.24
N SER A 545 -49.89 17.14 14.36
CA SER A 545 -49.34 15.78 14.26
C SER A 545 -49.07 15.19 12.86
N ALA A 546 -48.18 15.77 12.05
CA ALA A 546 -47.42 14.97 11.05
C ALA A 546 -46.21 15.70 10.43
N THR A 547 -45.25 16.18 11.24
CA THR A 547 -43.89 16.47 10.73
C THR A 547 -42.86 16.48 11.86
N SER A 548 -42.56 15.30 12.39
CA SER A 548 -41.29 15.04 13.09
C SER A 548 -40.66 13.75 12.57
N ARG A 549 -40.29 13.74 11.29
CA ARG A 549 -39.17 12.92 10.86
C ARG A 549 -37.98 13.83 10.73
N SER A 550 -37.26 13.96 11.84
CA SER A 550 -35.90 14.47 11.88
C SER A 550 -35.06 13.69 10.87
N PHE A 551 -34.71 14.32 9.75
CA PHE A 551 -33.48 13.98 9.06
C PHE A 551 -32.34 14.31 10.03
N HIS A 552 -31.69 13.27 10.55
CA HIS A 552 -30.43 13.46 11.25
C HIS A 552 -29.43 14.07 10.25
N PRO A 553 -28.80 15.21 10.57
CA PRO A 553 -27.64 15.65 9.81
C PRO A 553 -26.54 14.58 9.93
N PRO A 554 -25.69 14.39 8.90
CA PRO A 554 -24.45 13.63 9.10
C PRO A 554 -23.72 14.26 10.28
N ARG A 555 -23.34 13.43 11.26
CA ARG A 555 -22.62 13.90 12.44
C ARG A 555 -21.42 14.73 11.97
N PRO A 556 -21.17 15.93 12.54
CA PRO A 556 -19.93 16.63 12.28
C PRO A 556 -18.77 15.71 12.66
N GLN A 557 -17.81 15.55 11.75
CA GLN A 557 -16.52 14.96 12.07
C GLN A 557 -15.97 15.72 13.28
N LYS A 558 -15.96 15.06 14.44
CA LYS A 558 -15.27 15.59 15.61
C LYS A 558 -13.80 15.71 15.25
N ASN A 559 -13.29 16.94 15.27
CA ASN A 559 -11.87 17.24 15.33
C ASN A 559 -11.22 16.31 16.37
N LEU A 560 -10.37 15.39 15.91
CA LEU A 560 -9.47 14.63 16.78
C LEU A 560 -8.33 15.56 17.22
N HIS A 561 -8.65 16.45 18.15
CA HIS A 561 -7.65 17.09 19.00
C HIS A 561 -7.99 16.72 20.44
N SER A 562 -7.11 15.90 21.02
CA SER A 562 -6.96 15.49 22.44
C SER A 562 -7.10 13.98 22.68
N PHE A 563 -5.99 13.27 22.55
CA PHE A 563 -5.76 12.04 23.32
C PHE A 563 -4.63 12.30 24.30
N GLY A 564 -5.01 12.54 25.55
CA GLY A 564 -4.10 12.75 26.67
C GLY A 564 -4.88 12.81 27.96
N ALA A 565 -5.13 11.65 28.57
CA ALA A 565 -5.12 11.39 30.02
C ALA A 565 -6.05 10.22 30.41
N ARG A 566 -5.39 9.14 30.86
CA ARG A 566 -5.80 8.15 31.87
C ARG A 566 -7.21 8.28 32.46
N ARG A 567 -7.92 7.14 32.53
CA ARG A 567 -8.57 6.72 33.79
C ARG A 567 -8.72 5.21 33.89
N GLU A 568 -8.30 4.73 35.04
CA GLU A 568 -8.22 3.34 35.49
C GLU A 568 -9.59 2.66 35.58
N GLY A 569 -9.58 1.36 35.32
CA GLY A 569 -10.74 0.50 35.42
C GLY A 569 -11.23 0.32 36.85
N ARG A 570 -12.54 0.43 37.05
CA ARG A 570 -13.26 -0.20 38.17
C ARG A 570 -14.31 -1.14 37.59
N ASN A 571 -13.99 -2.43 37.65
CA ASN A 571 -14.95 -3.51 37.48
C ASN A 571 -15.97 -3.48 38.64
N ARG A 572 -17.26 -3.48 38.28
CA ARG A 572 -18.36 -3.87 39.17
C ARG A 572 -19.00 -5.12 38.58
N SER A 573 -18.67 -6.30 39.11
CA SER A 573 -19.48 -7.50 38.93
C SER A 573 -20.34 -7.69 40.18
N LYS A 574 -21.64 -7.85 39.95
CA LYS A 574 -22.67 -8.11 40.97
C LYS A 574 -22.47 -9.50 41.58
N THR A 575 -22.74 -9.55 42.87
CA THR A 575 -22.76 -10.72 43.76
C THR A 575 -24.15 -11.36 43.76
N ASP A 576 -24.21 -12.67 43.54
CA ASP A 576 -25.13 -13.62 44.17
C ASP A 576 -24.20 -14.57 44.96
N GLY A 577 -24.40 -15.04 46.19
CA GLY A 577 -25.56 -15.21 47.06
C GLY A 577 -25.27 -16.52 47.83
N TYR A 578 -25.10 -16.45 49.15
CA TYR A 578 -25.29 -17.49 50.20
C TYR A 578 -24.36 -17.25 51.43
N PRO A 579 -24.91 -17.19 52.67
CA PRO A 579 -24.16 -17.25 53.94
C PRO A 579 -24.34 -18.65 54.59
N PRO A 580 -23.97 -18.90 55.87
CA PRO A 580 -22.86 -18.43 56.72
C PRO A 580 -22.08 -19.63 57.34
N ARG A 581 -20.96 -19.37 58.05
CA ARG A 581 -20.71 -20.00 59.37
C ARG A 581 -19.50 -19.39 60.11
N ALA A 582 -19.72 -19.25 61.42
CA ALA A 582 -18.80 -18.76 62.44
C ALA A 582 -17.69 -19.76 62.77
N GLY A 583 -16.62 -19.27 63.42
CA GLY A 583 -15.73 -20.12 64.22
C GLY A 583 -14.30 -19.61 64.37
N ASP A 584 -14.03 -19.05 65.55
CA ASP A 584 -12.85 -19.28 66.39
C ASP A 584 -11.45 -18.66 66.13
N GLU A 585 -11.11 -17.82 67.12
CA GLU A 585 -9.97 -17.95 68.04
C GLU A 585 -8.52 -17.67 67.60
N SER A 586 -8.02 -16.55 68.16
CA SER A 586 -6.95 -16.52 69.18
C SER A 586 -5.53 -16.07 68.82
N ALA A 587 -4.91 -15.52 69.88
CA ALA A 587 -3.50 -15.18 70.14
C ALA A 587 -2.94 -13.91 69.46
N SER A 588 -2.78 -12.75 70.11
CA SER A 588 -2.15 -12.33 71.38
C SER A 588 -0.66 -11.94 71.28
N LYS A 589 -0.35 -10.75 71.85
CA LYS A 589 0.93 -10.27 72.44
C LYS A 589 2.06 -9.89 71.46
N ALA A 590 2.91 -8.88 71.69
CA ALA A 590 2.99 -7.81 72.70
C ALA A 590 4.12 -6.81 72.31
N ARG A 591 3.95 -5.54 72.73
CA ARG A 591 4.92 -4.55 73.25
C ARG A 591 6.27 -4.27 72.52
N LYS A 592 6.42 -3.01 72.02
CA LYS A 592 7.29 -1.86 72.45
C LYS A 592 8.72 -2.15 73.01
N PRO A 593 9.66 -1.16 73.12
CA PRO A 593 9.69 0.25 72.66
C PRO A 593 11.09 0.79 72.16
N GLY A 594 11.14 2.10 71.83
CA GLY A 594 12.32 3.00 71.92
C GLY A 594 13.05 3.25 70.58
N ALA A 595 13.69 4.38 70.31
CA ALA A 595 13.81 5.71 70.92
C ALA A 595 14.46 6.63 69.84
N GLU A 596 14.18 7.95 69.90
CA GLU A 596 15.07 9.09 69.57
C GLU A 596 15.85 9.16 68.23
N HIS A 597 15.69 10.22 67.43
CA HIS A 597 16.44 11.50 67.47
C HIS A 597 16.22 12.33 66.17
N GLU A 598 16.15 13.66 66.32
CA GLU A 598 16.49 14.76 65.39
C GLU A 598 15.83 14.85 63.99
N GLY A 599 15.27 15.96 63.49
CA GLY A 599 15.38 17.37 63.86
C GLY A 599 16.31 18.13 62.90
N ALA A 600 15.73 18.93 61.98
CA ALA A 600 16.24 20.15 61.29
C ALA A 600 15.96 20.13 59.78
N GLN A 601 15.07 21.02 59.29
CA GLN A 601 15.38 22.26 58.52
C GLN A 601 15.92 21.97 57.10
N GLY A 602 15.45 22.56 56.01
CA GLY A 602 14.54 23.67 55.74
C GLY A 602 14.69 24.02 54.25
N GLU A 603 13.63 24.60 53.68
CA GLU A 603 13.50 25.27 52.36
C GLU A 603 13.85 24.52 51.07
#